data_AF-A0A2T3G455-F1
#
_entry.id   AF-A0A2T3G455-F1
#
_cell.length_a   1.000
_cell.length_b   1.000
_cell.length_c   1.000
_cell.angle_alpha   90.00
_cell.angle_beta   90.00
_cell.angle_gamma   90.00
#
_symmetry.space_group_name_H-M   'P 1'
#
loop_
_entity.id
_entity.type
_entity.pdbx_description
1 polymer ?
#
loop_
_entity_poly.entity_id
_entity_poly.type
_entity_poly.pdbx_seq_one_letter_code
_entity_poly.pdbx_strand_id
1 'polypeptide(L)'
;MKEKKYDLYFENSVKVKSLNDDYFKCYQEIEKALFKKQKNTLKTNVLLAEIIEQMISSQEKGKTVQQLVGQNTQSFVDQINKKLNYKEKINQLKQRDFNKYEMSGILLTMCIYIVLLFVKELVGNHYLINYYIDLLVAVIMLCISVKQLLNQRNLIKRYQVSTQPFIVEIISIIISLLIAMLFYNSPFDITFVILVIAFFTSKKMYSKSLNN
;
A
#
# COMPACT_ATOMS: atom_id res chain seq x y z
N MET A 1 5.41 -1.99 29.58
CA MET A 1 4.24 -2.72 29.03
C MET A 1 4.39 -2.74 27.51
N LYS A 2 4.72 -3.88 26.89
CA LYS A 2 4.87 -3.96 25.42
C LYS A 2 3.49 -3.75 24.79
N GLU A 3 3.27 -2.63 24.10
CA GLU A 3 2.07 -2.41 23.30
C GLU A 3 1.91 -3.57 22.32
N LYS A 4 0.81 -4.32 22.45
CA LYS A 4 0.38 -5.21 21.37
C LYS A 4 0.08 -4.29 20.18
N LYS A 5 0.95 -4.31 19.18
CA LYS A 5 0.74 -3.60 17.92
C LYS A 5 -0.44 -4.29 17.23
N TYR A 6 -1.65 -3.76 17.43
CA TYR A 6 -2.83 -4.22 16.71
C TYR A 6 -2.57 -4.05 15.21
N ASP A 7 -3.19 -4.91 14.39
CA ASP A 7 -3.03 -4.89 12.94
C ASP A 7 -3.89 -3.76 12.35
N LEU A 8 -3.54 -2.54 12.76
CA LEU A 8 -4.19 -1.30 12.39
C LEU A 8 -3.65 -0.86 11.04
N TYR A 9 -4.56 -0.51 10.16
CA TYR A 9 -4.23 0.03 8.85
C TYR A 9 -3.47 1.34 9.02
N PHE A 10 -2.38 1.50 8.26
CA PHE A 10 -1.50 2.67 8.36
C PHE A 10 -2.29 3.99 8.24
N GLU A 11 -3.30 4.05 7.38
CA GLU A 11 -4.15 5.24 7.25
C GLU A 11 -4.85 5.62 8.55
N ASN A 12 -5.37 4.63 9.30
CA ASN A 12 -6.01 4.87 10.59
C ASN A 12 -4.97 5.35 11.61
N SER A 13 -3.77 4.76 11.62
CA SER A 13 -2.67 5.17 12.51
C SER A 13 -2.16 6.59 12.26
N VAL A 14 -2.31 7.09 11.03
CA VAL A 14 -1.96 8.48 10.68
C VAL A 14 -3.09 9.42 11.03
N LYS A 15 -4.33 9.09 10.63
CA LYS A 15 -5.52 9.92 10.92
C LYS A 15 -5.74 10.11 12.42
N VAL A 16 -5.44 9.11 13.24
CA VAL A 16 -5.63 9.24 14.69
C VAL A 16 -4.75 10.35 15.31
N LYS A 17 -3.63 10.72 14.66
CA LYS A 17 -2.72 11.76 15.15
C LYS A 17 -3.28 13.18 15.03
N SER A 18 -4.36 13.38 14.27
CA SER A 18 -5.03 14.69 14.19
C SER A 18 -6.09 14.90 15.28
N LEU A 19 -6.33 13.88 16.11
CA LEU A 19 -7.20 14.00 17.27
C LEU A 19 -6.46 14.70 18.42
N ASN A 20 -7.18 15.52 19.18
CA ASN A 20 -6.69 16.06 20.44
C ASN A 20 -6.60 14.94 21.51
N ASP A 21 -5.97 15.24 22.64
CA ASP A 21 -5.68 14.25 23.68
C ASP A 21 -6.93 13.53 24.22
N ASP A 22 -8.06 14.24 24.34
CA ASP A 22 -9.30 13.67 24.86
C ASP A 22 -9.96 12.71 23.87
N TYR A 23 -10.05 13.12 22.59
CA TYR A 23 -10.55 12.27 21.51
C TYR A 23 -9.63 11.07 21.29
N PHE A 24 -8.32 11.27 21.39
CA PHE A 24 -7.32 10.20 21.24
C PHE A 24 -7.45 9.14 22.34
N LYS A 25 -7.60 9.54 23.62
CA LYS A 25 -7.83 8.60 24.73
C LYS A 25 -9.11 7.78 24.52
N CYS A 26 -10.21 8.45 24.13
CA CYS A 26 -11.47 7.77 23.84
C CYS A 26 -11.32 6.77 22.69
N TYR A 27 -10.63 7.15 21.62
CA TYR A 27 -10.34 6.26 20.50
C TYR A 27 -9.54 5.02 20.95
N GLN A 28 -8.51 5.19 21.77
CA GLN A 28 -7.70 4.06 22.26
C GLN A 28 -8.52 3.05 23.08
N GLU A 29 -9.51 3.52 23.84
CA GLU A 29 -10.43 2.63 24.57
C GLU A 29 -11.32 1.83 23.61
N ILE A 30 -11.87 2.50 22.59
CA ILE A 30 -12.67 1.86 21.54
C ILE A 30 -11.84 0.83 20.76
N GLU A 31 -10.63 1.20 20.37
CA GLU A 31 -9.68 0.34 19.65
C GLU A 31 -9.42 -0.95 20.44
N LYS A 32 -9.04 -0.83 21.71
CA LYS A 32 -8.79 -1.97 22.59
C LYS A 32 -10.02 -2.86 22.74
N ALA A 33 -11.22 -2.27 22.83
CA ALA A 33 -12.46 -3.02 22.96
C ALA A 33 -12.83 -3.78 21.68
N LEU A 34 -12.67 -3.15 20.52
CA LEU A 34 -13.00 -3.74 19.22
C LEU A 34 -12.05 -4.89 18.86
N PHE A 35 -10.74 -4.73 19.04
CA PHE A 35 -9.77 -5.80 18.77
C PHE A 35 -9.87 -6.98 19.76
N LYS A 36 -10.42 -6.78 20.97
CA LYS A 36 -10.74 -7.89 21.89
C LYS A 36 -11.98 -8.68 21.47
N LYS A 37 -12.99 -8.01 20.89
CA LYS A 37 -14.29 -8.62 20.55
C LYS A 37 -14.35 -9.19 19.13
N GLN A 38 -13.72 -8.56 18.15
CA GLN A 38 -13.88 -8.91 16.73
C GLN A 38 -12.72 -9.77 16.21
N LYS A 39 -13.06 -10.88 15.53
CA LYS A 39 -12.08 -11.75 14.85
C LYS A 39 -11.64 -11.24 13.47
N ASN A 40 -12.39 -10.33 12.84
CA ASN A 40 -12.13 -9.87 11.47
C ASN A 40 -11.44 -8.50 11.44
N THR A 41 -10.12 -8.51 11.25
CA THR A 41 -9.26 -7.32 11.17
C THR A 41 -9.74 -6.28 10.16
N LEU A 42 -10.26 -6.70 9.00
CA LEU A 42 -10.66 -5.80 7.93
C LEU A 42 -11.94 -5.03 8.30
N LYS A 43 -12.95 -5.72 8.85
CA LYS A 43 -14.17 -5.06 9.35
C LYS A 43 -13.87 -4.13 10.53
N THR A 44 -13.00 -4.56 11.45
CA THR A 44 -12.56 -3.73 12.57
C THR A 44 -11.90 -2.44 12.09
N ASN A 45 -11.00 -2.53 11.12
CA ASN A 45 -10.32 -1.36 10.56
C ASN A 45 -11.28 -0.41 9.81
N VAL A 46 -12.29 -0.94 9.12
CA VAL A 46 -13.31 -0.11 8.46
C VAL A 46 -14.16 0.63 9.50
N LEU A 47 -14.58 -0.05 10.56
CA LEU A 47 -15.34 0.58 11.63
C LEU A 47 -14.52 1.65 12.36
N LEU A 48 -13.25 1.36 12.67
CA LEU A 48 -12.33 2.32 13.28
C LEU A 48 -12.09 3.55 12.39
N ALA A 49 -11.99 3.37 11.06
CA ALA A 49 -11.83 4.48 10.13
C ALA A 49 -13.03 5.44 10.18
N GLU A 50 -14.25 4.90 10.20
CA GLU A 50 -15.47 5.71 10.30
C GLU A 50 -15.57 6.43 11.66
N ILE A 51 -15.20 5.74 12.74
CA ILE A 51 -15.17 6.33 14.09
C ILE A 51 -14.19 7.51 14.14
N ILE A 52 -12.99 7.36 13.57
CA ILE A 52 -12.02 8.46 13.48
C ILE A 52 -12.59 9.62 12.68
N GLU A 53 -13.24 9.37 11.54
CA GLU A 53 -13.84 10.44 10.72
C GLU A 53 -14.93 11.21 11.47
N GLN A 54 -15.79 10.53 12.24
CA GLN A 54 -16.80 11.20 13.06
C GLN A 54 -16.19 11.97 14.24
N MET A 55 -15.13 11.45 14.84
CA MET A 55 -14.38 12.14 15.90
C MET A 55 -13.71 13.42 15.39
N ILE A 56 -13.01 13.35 14.25
CA ILE A 56 -12.39 14.53 13.61
C ILE A 56 -13.47 15.57 13.27
N SER A 57 -14.57 15.17 12.62
CA SER A 57 -15.65 16.11 12.27
C SER A 57 -16.30 16.77 13.49
N SER A 58 -16.37 16.07 14.62
CA SER A 58 -16.94 16.60 15.86
C SER A 58 -15.97 17.54 16.57
N GLN A 59 -14.68 17.22 16.55
CA GLN A 59 -13.61 18.08 17.03
C GLN A 59 -13.56 19.40 16.24
N GLU A 60 -13.63 19.35 14.91
CA GLU A 60 -13.66 20.54 14.04
C GLU A 60 -14.87 21.44 14.33
N LYS A 61 -15.99 20.85 14.77
CA LYS A 61 -17.20 21.57 15.18
C LYS A 61 -17.15 22.07 16.63
N GLY A 62 -16.02 21.91 17.32
CA GLY A 62 -15.82 22.33 18.71
C GLY A 62 -16.61 21.51 19.74
N LYS A 63 -17.10 20.32 19.38
CA LYS A 63 -17.84 19.46 20.32
C LYS A 63 -16.88 18.72 21.25
N THR A 64 -17.30 18.49 22.49
CA THR A 64 -16.54 17.66 23.44
C THR A 64 -16.78 16.17 23.18
N VAL A 65 -15.85 15.32 23.62
CA VAL A 65 -15.99 13.85 23.52
C VAL A 65 -17.28 13.36 24.17
N GLN A 66 -17.65 13.93 25.33
CA GLN A 66 -18.88 13.58 26.05
C GLN A 66 -20.14 13.93 25.24
N GLN A 67 -20.11 15.02 24.46
CA GLN A 67 -21.22 15.39 23.58
C GLN A 67 -21.33 14.49 22.34
N LEU A 68 -20.21 13.90 21.88
CA LEU A 68 -20.21 12.96 20.76
C LEU A 68 -20.63 11.55 21.19
N VAL A 69 -19.97 11.03 22.21
CA VAL A 69 -20.02 9.63 22.62
C VAL A 69 -21.16 9.37 23.62
N GLY A 70 -21.63 10.43 24.28
CA GLY A 70 -22.63 10.36 25.36
C GLY A 70 -22.06 9.71 26.62
N GLN A 71 -22.92 9.09 27.41
CA GLN A 71 -22.53 8.38 28.64
C GLN A 71 -21.96 6.97 28.37
N ASN A 72 -22.20 6.38 27.19
CA ASN A 72 -21.83 5.01 26.89
C ASN A 72 -21.17 4.87 25.52
N THR A 73 -19.84 4.71 25.53
CA THR A 73 -19.00 4.48 24.35
C THR A 73 -19.42 3.30 23.49
N GLN A 74 -19.95 2.22 24.10
CA GLN A 74 -20.42 1.06 23.34
C GLN A 74 -21.66 1.41 22.52
N SER A 75 -22.58 2.22 23.06
CA SER A 75 -23.78 2.62 22.34
C SER A 75 -23.47 3.48 21.12
N PHE A 76 -22.47 4.36 21.21
CA PHE A 76 -21.96 5.15 20.09
C PHE A 76 -21.38 4.27 18.99
N VAL A 77 -20.52 3.32 19.36
CA VAL A 77 -19.94 2.34 18.42
C VAL A 77 -21.02 1.50 17.75
N ASP A 78 -22.03 1.06 18.50
CA ASP A 78 -23.14 0.24 17.98
C ASP A 78 -24.03 1.02 17.00
N GLN A 79 -24.26 2.32 17.25
CA GLN A 79 -24.98 3.19 16.32
C GLN A 79 -24.25 3.33 14.98
N ILE A 80 -22.93 3.55 15.01
CA ILE A 80 -22.10 3.62 13.80
C ILE A 80 -22.13 2.27 13.09
N ASN A 81 -21.92 1.17 13.83
CA ASN A 81 -21.92 -0.19 13.29
C ASN A 81 -23.24 -0.53 12.56
N LYS A 82 -24.39 -0.09 13.09
CA LYS A 82 -25.70 -0.31 12.45
C LYS A 82 -25.91 0.52 11.18
N LYS A 83 -25.40 1.75 11.14
CA LYS A 83 -25.53 2.65 9.98
C LYS A 83 -24.50 2.35 8.89
N LEU A 84 -23.41 1.67 9.23
CA LEU A 84 -22.29 1.48 8.31
C LEU A 84 -22.59 0.39 7.27
N ASN A 85 -22.60 0.78 6.00
CA ASN A 85 -22.61 -0.15 4.89
C ASN A 85 -21.22 -0.76 4.67
N TYR A 86 -20.93 -1.85 5.38
CA TYR A 86 -19.64 -2.55 5.30
C TYR A 86 -19.25 -2.93 3.87
N LYS A 87 -20.20 -3.42 3.07
CA LYS A 87 -19.91 -3.90 1.71
C LYS A 87 -19.40 -2.75 0.83
N GLU A 88 -20.04 -1.60 0.91
CA GLU A 88 -19.67 -0.42 0.14
C GLU A 88 -18.33 0.17 0.60
N LYS A 89 -18.14 0.36 1.90
CA LYS A 89 -16.87 0.90 2.46
C LYS A 89 -15.67 -0.02 2.17
N ILE A 90 -15.87 -1.33 2.23
CA ILE A 90 -14.84 -2.32 1.86
C ILE A 90 -14.53 -2.23 0.36
N ASN A 91 -15.53 -2.10 -0.50
CA ASN A 91 -15.31 -1.96 -1.95
C ASN A 91 -14.57 -0.66 -2.29
N GLN A 92 -14.92 0.46 -1.65
CA GLN A 92 -14.19 1.72 -1.81
C GLN A 92 -12.73 1.61 -1.36
N LEU A 93 -12.47 0.91 -0.23
CA LEU A 93 -11.12 0.63 0.26
C LEU A 93 -10.34 -0.25 -0.73
N LYS A 94 -10.95 -1.35 -1.22
CA LYS A 94 -10.39 -2.24 -2.24
C LYS A 94 -10.03 -1.47 -3.52
N GLN A 95 -10.93 -0.62 -4.03
CA GLN A 95 -10.69 0.17 -5.23
C GLN A 95 -9.53 1.16 -5.05
N ARG A 96 -9.50 1.87 -3.92
CA ARG A 96 -8.41 2.81 -3.59
C ARG A 96 -7.06 2.10 -3.49
N ASP A 97 -7.01 0.96 -2.81
CA ASP A 97 -5.76 0.21 -2.67
C ASP A 97 -5.37 -0.50 -3.98
N PHE A 98 -6.33 -0.86 -4.83
CA PHE A 98 -6.07 -1.31 -6.20
C PHE A 98 -5.41 -0.20 -7.03
N ASN A 99 -5.93 1.02 -6.98
CA ASN A 99 -5.32 2.16 -7.67
C ASN A 99 -3.89 2.43 -7.16
N LYS A 100 -3.63 2.27 -5.86
CA LYS A 100 -2.27 2.35 -5.31
C LYS A 100 -1.35 1.24 -5.82
N TYR A 101 -1.86 0.00 -5.92
CA TYR A 101 -1.11 -1.12 -6.49
C TYR A 101 -0.74 -0.81 -7.94
N GLU A 102 -1.70 -0.32 -8.73
CA GLU A 102 -1.48 0.07 -10.12
C GLU A 102 -0.40 1.16 -10.27
N MET A 103 -0.52 2.25 -9.50
CA MET A 103 0.48 3.32 -9.50
C MET A 103 1.86 2.81 -9.05
N SER A 104 1.90 1.90 -8.09
CA SER A 104 3.13 1.26 -7.65
C SER A 104 3.77 0.41 -8.76
N GLY A 105 2.97 -0.36 -9.51
CA GLY A 105 3.46 -1.19 -10.60
C GLY A 105 3.99 -0.38 -11.79
N ILE A 106 3.33 0.73 -12.14
CA ILE A 106 3.81 1.66 -13.17
C ILE A 106 5.15 2.27 -12.77
N LEU A 107 5.25 2.81 -11.55
CA LEU A 107 6.47 3.44 -11.07
C LEU A 107 7.62 2.43 -10.96
N LEU A 108 7.33 1.20 -10.48
CA LEU A 108 8.30 0.11 -10.43
C LEU A 108 8.82 -0.24 -11.83
N THR A 109 7.92 -0.37 -12.81
CA THR A 109 8.29 -0.70 -14.20
C THR A 109 9.24 0.35 -14.78
N MET A 110 8.92 1.64 -14.58
CA MET A 110 9.78 2.74 -15.03
C MET A 110 11.14 2.76 -14.32
N CYS A 111 11.15 2.59 -12.99
CA CYS A 111 12.38 2.63 -12.20
C CYS A 111 13.30 1.46 -12.51
N ILE A 112 12.76 0.24 -12.60
CA ILE A 112 13.55 -0.93 -12.99
C ILE A 112 14.08 -0.77 -14.41
N TYR A 113 13.28 -0.28 -15.35
CA TYR A 113 13.76 -0.08 -16.72
C TYR A 113 14.97 0.88 -16.79
N ILE A 114 14.95 1.99 -16.04
CA ILE A 114 16.09 2.90 -15.96
C ILE A 114 17.32 2.21 -15.37
N VAL A 115 17.15 1.39 -14.32
CA VAL A 115 18.24 0.59 -13.75
C VAL A 115 18.78 -0.41 -14.78
N LEU A 116 17.92 -1.04 -15.58
CA LEU A 116 18.34 -1.99 -16.61
C LEU A 116 19.10 -1.31 -17.74
N LEU A 117 18.67 -0.12 -18.18
CA LEU A 117 19.42 0.68 -19.16
C LEU A 117 20.82 1.00 -18.63
N PHE A 118 20.94 1.43 -17.37
CA PHE A 118 22.24 1.66 -16.76
C PHE A 118 23.11 0.40 -16.73
N VAL A 119 22.54 -0.76 -16.35
CA VAL A 119 23.28 -2.04 -16.33
C VAL A 119 23.75 -2.40 -17.74
N LYS A 120 22.91 -2.21 -18.75
CA LYS A 120 23.26 -2.48 -20.16
C LYS A 120 24.43 -1.62 -20.62
N GLU A 121 24.36 -0.32 -20.38
CA GLU A 121 25.40 0.66 -20.74
C GLU A 121 26.71 0.40 -19.98
N LEU A 122 26.62 0.06 -18.69
CA LEU A 122 27.77 -0.32 -17.86
C LEU A 122 28.52 -1.53 -18.44
N VAL A 123 27.80 -2.57 -18.90
CA VAL A 123 28.41 -3.75 -19.55
C VAL A 123 29.02 -3.37 -20.91
N GLY A 124 28.39 -2.44 -21.63
CA GLY A 124 28.88 -1.91 -22.90
C GLY A 124 30.06 -0.95 -22.79
N ASN A 125 30.48 -0.55 -21.58
CA ASN A 125 31.44 0.53 -21.32
C ASN A 125 31.05 1.85 -22.01
N HIS A 126 29.75 2.07 -22.18
CA HIS A 126 29.18 3.30 -22.69
C HIS A 126 28.45 4.00 -21.53
N TYR A 127 28.50 5.33 -21.50
CA TYR A 127 27.83 6.13 -20.48
C TYR A 127 27.09 7.27 -21.16
N LEU A 128 25.89 7.60 -20.68
CA LEU A 128 25.06 8.64 -21.27
C LEU A 128 25.66 10.03 -21.02
N ILE A 129 26.12 10.28 -19.79
CA ILE A 129 26.74 11.56 -19.40
C ILE A 129 28.11 11.30 -18.79
N ASN A 130 28.13 10.58 -17.67
CA ASN A 130 29.33 10.22 -16.93
C ASN A 130 28.98 9.05 -16.02
N TYR A 131 29.90 8.10 -15.86
CA TYR A 131 29.78 6.97 -14.93
C TYR A 131 29.17 7.36 -13.57
N TYR A 132 29.67 8.42 -12.93
CA TYR A 132 29.21 8.79 -11.59
C TYR A 132 27.78 9.32 -11.54
N ILE A 133 27.37 10.08 -12.57
CA ILE A 133 26.01 10.65 -12.66
C ILE A 133 25.02 9.52 -12.94
N ASP A 134 25.34 8.67 -13.91
CA ASP A 134 24.50 7.56 -14.32
C ASP A 134 24.34 6.55 -13.17
N LEU A 135 25.42 6.26 -12.43
CA LEU A 135 25.40 5.42 -11.23
C LEU A 135 24.51 6.02 -10.14
N LEU A 136 24.61 7.33 -9.88
CA LEU A 136 23.78 8.00 -8.87
C LEU A 136 22.29 7.86 -9.21
N VAL A 137 21.91 8.10 -10.47
CA VAL A 137 20.53 7.95 -10.93
C VAL A 137 20.07 6.49 -10.76
N ALA A 138 20.89 5.51 -11.16
CA ALA A 138 20.56 4.10 -11.02
C ALA A 138 20.33 3.68 -9.56
N VAL A 139 21.17 4.15 -8.63
CA VAL A 139 21.01 3.87 -7.19
C VAL A 139 19.70 4.44 -6.64
N ILE A 140 19.37 5.69 -6.98
CA ILE A 140 18.11 6.32 -6.56
C ILE A 140 16.90 5.52 -7.08
N MET A 141 16.91 5.13 -8.37
CA MET A 141 15.83 4.36 -8.97
C MET A 141 15.70 2.95 -8.40
N LEU A 142 16.82 2.33 -8.01
CA LEU A 142 16.82 1.05 -7.32
C LEU A 142 16.19 1.17 -5.92
N CYS A 143 16.52 2.21 -5.16
CA CYS A 143 15.89 2.47 -3.86
C CYS A 143 14.37 2.65 -3.96
N ILE A 144 13.91 3.41 -4.96
CA ILE A 144 12.47 3.62 -5.22
C ILE A 144 11.80 2.29 -5.60
N SER A 145 12.43 1.50 -6.47
CA SER A 145 11.94 0.18 -6.89
C SER A 145 11.74 -0.76 -5.70
N VAL A 146 12.72 -0.85 -4.78
CA VAL A 146 12.61 -1.68 -3.57
C VAL A 146 11.44 -1.22 -2.71
N LYS A 147 11.25 0.09 -2.53
CA LYS A 147 10.13 0.64 -1.77
C LYS A 147 8.77 0.28 -2.40
N GLN A 148 8.66 0.31 -3.72
CA GLN A 148 7.44 -0.08 -4.44
C GLN A 148 7.14 -1.58 -4.30
N LEU A 149 8.14 -2.45 -4.41
CA LEU A 149 7.96 -3.89 -4.18
C LEU A 149 7.45 -4.17 -2.75
N LEU A 150 8.00 -3.47 -1.75
CA LEU A 150 7.53 -3.59 -0.37
C LEU A 150 6.07 -3.12 -0.21
N ASN A 151 5.69 -2.03 -0.86
CA ASN A 151 4.32 -1.51 -0.85
C ASN A 151 3.33 -2.53 -1.44
N GLN A 152 3.62 -3.10 -2.62
CA GLN A 152 2.78 -4.13 -3.23
C GLN A 152 2.67 -5.38 -2.34
N ARG A 153 3.79 -5.84 -1.75
CA ARG A 153 3.79 -6.98 -0.83
C ARG A 153 2.91 -6.73 0.40
N ASN A 154 2.94 -5.51 0.94
CA ASN A 154 2.09 -5.15 2.07
C ASN A 154 0.60 -5.14 1.69
N LEU A 155 0.25 -4.68 0.50
CA LEU A 155 -1.13 -4.74 -0.02
C LEU A 155 -1.60 -6.19 -0.21
N ILE A 156 -0.75 -7.05 -0.77
CA ILE A 156 -1.05 -8.49 -0.94
C ILE A 156 -1.30 -9.15 0.42
N LYS A 157 -0.45 -8.88 1.41
CA LYS A 157 -0.63 -9.38 2.79
C LYS A 157 -1.91 -8.85 3.44
N ARG A 158 -2.22 -7.56 3.28
CA ARG A 158 -3.41 -6.91 3.87
C ARG A 158 -4.70 -7.62 3.47
N TYR A 159 -4.82 -8.03 2.21
CA TYR A 159 -6.02 -8.69 1.70
C TYR A 159 -5.94 -10.22 1.70
N GLN A 160 -4.86 -10.81 2.22
CA GLN A 160 -4.60 -12.26 2.19
C GLN A 160 -4.75 -12.87 0.78
N VAL A 161 -4.42 -12.09 -0.24
CA VAL A 161 -4.52 -12.53 -1.63
C VAL A 161 -3.30 -13.36 -2.01
N SER A 162 -3.43 -14.11 -3.11
CA SER A 162 -2.35 -14.91 -3.68
C SER A 162 -1.08 -14.07 -3.89
N THR A 163 0.08 -14.67 -3.59
CA THR A 163 1.40 -14.05 -3.83
C THR A 163 1.83 -14.12 -5.29
N GLN A 164 1.08 -14.82 -6.14
CA GLN A 164 1.40 -15.00 -7.55
C GLN A 164 1.62 -13.70 -8.35
N PRO A 165 0.82 -12.61 -8.19
CA PRO A 165 1.08 -11.34 -8.87
C PRO A 165 2.48 -10.80 -8.58
N PHE A 166 2.93 -10.89 -7.33
CA PHE A 166 4.25 -10.43 -6.92
C PHE A 166 5.38 -11.30 -7.51
N ILE A 167 5.16 -12.62 -7.57
CA ILE A 167 6.14 -13.56 -8.13
C ILE A 167 6.35 -13.28 -9.62
N VAL A 168 5.29 -13.00 -10.37
CA VAL A 168 5.38 -12.67 -11.81
C VAL A 168 6.23 -11.43 -12.03
N GLU A 169 6.04 -10.37 -11.23
CA GLU A 169 6.87 -9.15 -11.33
C GLU A 169 8.35 -9.44 -11.02
N ILE A 170 8.65 -10.19 -9.95
CA ILE A 170 10.05 -10.52 -9.59
C ILE A 170 10.74 -11.35 -10.69
N ILE A 171 10.05 -12.38 -11.20
CA ILE A 171 10.60 -13.22 -12.27
C ILE A 171 10.85 -12.39 -13.53
N SER A 172 9.93 -11.49 -13.88
CA SER A 172 10.10 -10.59 -15.02
C SER A 172 11.31 -9.68 -14.87
N ILE A 173 11.53 -9.10 -13.69
CA ILE A 173 12.72 -8.27 -13.40
C ILE A 173 14.01 -9.09 -13.61
N ILE A 174 14.06 -10.34 -13.10
CA ILE A 174 15.22 -11.21 -13.25
C ILE A 174 15.47 -11.55 -14.73
N ILE A 175 14.43 -11.92 -15.47
CA ILE A 175 14.53 -12.22 -16.91
C ILE A 175 15.02 -11.00 -17.69
N SER A 176 14.45 -9.82 -17.42
CA SER A 176 14.85 -8.58 -18.07
C SER A 176 16.31 -8.21 -17.76
N LEU A 177 16.78 -8.45 -16.53
CA LEU A 177 18.18 -8.27 -16.17
C LEU A 177 19.12 -9.21 -16.94
N LEU A 178 18.76 -10.48 -17.07
CA LEU A 178 19.54 -11.44 -17.86
C LEU A 178 19.61 -11.03 -19.33
N ILE A 179 18.49 -10.59 -19.92
CA ILE A 179 18.45 -10.12 -21.31
C ILE A 179 19.29 -8.87 -21.50
N ALA A 180 19.22 -7.89 -20.58
CA ALA A 180 20.03 -6.68 -20.64
C ALA A 180 21.54 -7.00 -20.67
N MET A 181 21.99 -7.99 -19.88
CA MET A 181 23.39 -8.42 -19.86
C MET A 181 23.77 -9.24 -21.11
N LEU A 182 22.93 -10.17 -21.55
CA LEU A 182 23.24 -11.05 -22.70
C LEU A 182 23.21 -10.32 -24.04
N PHE A 183 22.30 -9.35 -24.19
CA PHE A 183 22.08 -8.60 -25.43
C PHE A 183 22.58 -7.15 -25.32
N TYR A 184 23.63 -6.91 -24.54
CA TYR A 184 24.15 -5.56 -24.31
C TYR A 184 24.62 -4.86 -25.61
N ASN A 185 25.22 -5.61 -26.53
CA ASN A 185 25.63 -5.11 -27.86
C ASN A 185 24.47 -4.98 -28.87
N SER A 186 23.26 -5.45 -28.52
CA SER A 186 22.12 -5.40 -29.42
C SER A 186 21.47 -4.02 -29.40
N PRO A 187 21.17 -3.41 -30.55
CA PRO A 187 20.36 -2.19 -30.61
C PRO A 187 18.90 -2.43 -30.22
N PHE A 188 18.45 -3.69 -30.20
CA PHE A 188 17.08 -4.05 -29.86
C PHE A 188 16.94 -4.32 -28.35
N ASP A 189 16.06 -3.59 -27.68
CA ASP A 189 15.77 -3.73 -26.25
C ASP A 189 14.32 -4.18 -26.01
N ILE A 190 14.14 -5.45 -25.66
CA ILE A 190 12.85 -6.06 -25.31
C ILE A 190 12.52 -5.99 -23.82
N THR A 191 13.45 -5.53 -22.98
CA THR A 191 13.32 -5.59 -21.52
C THR A 191 12.12 -4.77 -21.03
N PHE A 192 11.88 -3.61 -21.65
CA PHE A 192 10.71 -2.79 -21.36
C PHE A 192 9.39 -3.53 -21.65
N VAL A 193 9.31 -4.17 -22.81
CA VAL A 193 8.10 -4.92 -23.23
C VAL A 193 7.80 -6.05 -22.25
N ILE A 194 8.84 -6.77 -21.82
CA ILE A 194 8.72 -7.85 -20.83
C ILE A 194 8.18 -7.32 -19.50
N LEU A 195 8.72 -6.21 -18.99
CA LEU A 195 8.26 -5.61 -17.75
C LEU A 195 6.81 -5.11 -17.85
N VAL A 196 6.42 -4.49 -18.97
CA VAL A 196 5.06 -4.01 -19.20
C VAL A 196 4.06 -5.16 -19.25
N ILE A 197 4.38 -6.25 -19.97
CA ILE A 197 3.52 -7.45 -20.01
C ILE A 197 3.37 -8.05 -18.62
N ALA A 198 4.46 -8.14 -17.86
CA ALA A 198 4.43 -8.66 -16.50
C ALA A 198 3.60 -7.77 -15.57
N PHE A 199 3.70 -6.45 -15.69
CA PHE A 199 2.86 -5.51 -14.94
C PHE A 199 1.37 -5.73 -15.24
N PHE A 200 0.96 -5.75 -16.51
CA PHE A 200 -0.45 -5.96 -16.88
C PHE A 200 -0.97 -7.33 -16.41
N THR A 201 -0.14 -8.37 -16.51
CA THR A 201 -0.47 -9.72 -16.05
C THR A 201 -0.68 -9.73 -14.53
N SER A 202 0.25 -9.14 -13.78
CA SER A 202 0.19 -9.06 -12.32
C SER A 202 -0.98 -8.21 -11.84
N LYS A 203 -1.24 -7.06 -12.49
CA LYS A 203 -2.43 -6.23 -12.26
C LYS A 203 -3.72 -7.04 -12.42
N LYS A 204 -3.85 -7.80 -13.51
CA LYS A 204 -5.03 -8.64 -13.77
C LYS A 204 -5.19 -9.74 -12.72
N MET A 205 -4.10 -10.40 -12.34
CA MET A 205 -4.11 -11.45 -11.31
C MET A 205 -4.46 -10.91 -9.92
N TYR A 206 -3.93 -9.74 -9.56
CA TYR A 206 -4.24 -9.06 -8.31
C TYR A 206 -5.71 -8.65 -8.26
N SER A 207 -6.23 -8.03 -9.33
CA SER A 207 -7.65 -7.67 -9.44
C SER A 207 -8.58 -8.87 -9.26
N LYS A 208 -8.28 -9.99 -9.93
CA LYS A 208 -9.06 -11.23 -9.80
C LYS A 208 -9.03 -11.76 -8.37
N SER A 209 -7.86 -11.75 -7.74
CA SER A 209 -7.68 -12.22 -6.37
C SER A 209 -8.39 -11.33 -5.33
N LEU A 210 -8.50 -10.03 -5.61
CA LEU A 210 -9.16 -9.06 -4.72
C LEU A 210 -10.70 -9.19 -4.76
N ASN A 211 -11.25 -9.70 -5.85
CA ASN A 211 -12.69 -9.84 -6.07
C ASN A 211 -13.24 -11.24 -5.69
N ASN A 212 -12.35 -12.21 -5.51
CA ASN A 212 -12.66 -13.52 -4.90
C ASN A 212 -12.69 -13.42 -3.37
#